data_AF-A0A6P8UA90-F1
#
_entry.id   AF-A0A6P8UA90-F1
#
_cell.length_a   1.000
_cell.length_b   1.000
_cell.length_c   1.000
_cell.angle_alpha   90.00
_cell.angle_beta   90.00
_cell.angle_gamma   90.00
#
_symmetry.space_group_name_H-M   'P 1'
#
loop_
_entity.id
_entity.type
_entity.pdbx_description
1 polymer ?
#
loop_
_entity_poly.entity_id
_entity_poly.type
_entity_poly.pdbx_seq_one_letter_code
_entity_poly.pdbx_strand_id
1 'polypeptide(L)'
;MASVTTVCINKNNINNLPVFVEEIRRKFPNIKILSMMNNEAAPSYFNGGSLTQYTDYRQYVVSQLPGLEFLDDTEVLEQERVQARRTYRLQQSHSSRRRKDESRKHTHRLKKSNTVI
;
A
#
# COMPACT_ATOMS: atom_id res chain seq x y z
N MET A 1 -13.38 -19.32 -3.07
CA MET A 1 -12.91 -18.41 -4.14
C MET A 1 -11.39 -18.43 -4.11
N ALA A 2 -10.72 -18.64 -5.25
CA ALA A 2 -9.27 -18.57 -5.30
C ALA A 2 -8.82 -17.12 -5.09
N SER A 3 -7.94 -16.88 -4.11
CA SER A 3 -7.31 -15.57 -3.91
C SER A 3 -5.84 -15.66 -4.34
N VAL A 4 -5.42 -14.76 -5.23
CA VAL A 4 -4.02 -14.67 -5.66
C VAL A 4 -3.16 -14.23 -4.48
N THR A 5 -2.13 -15.01 -4.16
CA THR A 5 -1.15 -14.73 -3.09
C THR A 5 0.22 -14.34 -3.63
N THR A 6 0.51 -14.65 -4.90
CA THR A 6 1.82 -14.43 -5.51
C THR A 6 1.65 -13.69 -6.83
N VAL A 7 2.39 -12.59 -7.00
CA VAL A 7 2.44 -11.82 -8.24
C VAL A 7 3.91 -11.58 -8.61
N CYS A 8 4.31 -12.07 -9.78
CA CYS A 8 5.63 -11.78 -10.35
C CYS A 8 5.43 -10.97 -11.63
N ILE A 9 5.94 -9.73 -11.67
CA ILE A 9 5.73 -8.78 -12.76
C ILE A 9 7.05 -8.11 -13.18
N ASN A 10 8.11 -8.91 -13.21
CA ASN A 10 9.46 -8.44 -13.55
C ASN A 10 9.53 -7.97 -15.00
N LYS A 11 10.32 -6.92 -15.29
CA LYS A 11 10.56 -6.43 -16.66
C LYS A 11 9.30 -6.03 -17.45
N ASN A 12 8.37 -5.33 -16.80
CA ASN A 12 7.10 -4.89 -17.41
C ASN A 12 7.00 -3.36 -17.58
N ASN A 13 8.12 -2.64 -17.51
CA ASN A 13 8.20 -1.17 -17.67
C ASN A 13 7.24 -0.39 -16.75
N ILE A 14 6.97 -0.92 -15.56
CA ILE A 14 6.20 -0.18 -14.55
C ILE A 14 7.05 0.99 -14.08
N ASN A 15 6.51 2.21 -14.15
CA ASN A 15 7.22 3.45 -13.81
C ASN A 15 6.53 4.28 -12.71
N ASN A 16 5.28 3.96 -12.35
CA ASN A 16 4.52 4.65 -11.32
C ASN A 16 4.26 3.71 -10.13
N LEU A 17 5.18 3.71 -9.17
CA LEU A 17 5.13 2.83 -8.00
C LEU A 17 3.86 3.02 -7.15
N PRO A 18 3.46 4.25 -6.74
CA PRO A 18 2.29 4.43 -5.88
C PRO A 18 0.99 3.91 -6.48
N VAL A 19 0.74 4.19 -7.77
CA VAL A 19 -0.46 3.73 -8.46
C VAL A 19 -0.48 2.21 -8.57
N PHE A 20 0.67 1.60 -8.92
CA PHE A 20 0.77 0.16 -9.04
C PHE A 20 0.53 -0.55 -7.70
N VAL A 21 1.19 -0.10 -6.63
CA VAL A 21 1.08 -0.70 -5.29
C VAL A 21 -0.34 -0.59 -4.75
N GLU A 22 -1.03 0.53 -4.97
CA GLU A 22 -2.43 0.70 -4.57
C GLU A 22 -3.36 -0.27 -5.33
N GLU A 23 -3.14 -0.47 -6.62
CA GLU A 23 -3.90 -1.44 -7.41
C GLU A 23 -3.65 -2.88 -6.97
N ILE A 24 -2.41 -3.24 -6.64
CA ILE A 24 -2.06 -4.54 -6.06
C ILE A 24 -2.79 -4.75 -4.73
N ARG A 25 -2.71 -3.76 -3.83
CA ARG A 25 -3.37 -3.81 -2.52
C ARG A 25 -4.88 -4.01 -2.65
N ARG A 26 -5.51 -3.36 -3.63
CA ARG A 26 -6.96 -3.41 -3.86
C ARG A 26 -7.42 -4.71 -4.52
N LYS A 27 -6.68 -5.21 -5.52
CA LYS A 27 -7.04 -6.41 -6.30
C LYS A 27 -6.60 -7.71 -5.62
N PHE A 28 -5.53 -7.67 -4.84
CA PHE A 28 -4.90 -8.84 -4.21
C PHE A 28 -4.73 -8.61 -2.70
N PRO A 29 -5.83 -8.53 -1.92
CA PRO A 29 -5.78 -8.20 -0.49
C PRO A 29 -5.03 -9.24 0.36
N ASN A 30 -4.86 -10.47 -0.15
CA ASN A 30 -4.15 -11.57 0.51
C ASN A 30 -2.75 -11.81 -0.06
N ILE A 31 -2.16 -10.84 -0.76
CA ILE A 31 -0.84 -10.99 -1.36
C ILE A 31 0.24 -11.25 -0.30
N LYS A 32 1.09 -12.24 -0.57
CA LYS A 32 2.22 -12.68 0.25
C LYS A 32 3.54 -12.47 -0.45
N ILE A 33 3.59 -12.65 -1.78
CA ILE A 33 4.81 -12.55 -2.57
C ILE A 33 4.57 -11.57 -3.72
N LEU A 34 5.43 -10.56 -3.82
CA LEU A 34 5.45 -9.62 -4.93
C LEU A 34 6.87 -9.54 -5.48
N SER A 35 7.04 -9.69 -6.79
CA SER A 35 8.32 -9.41 -7.46
C SER A 35 8.11 -8.40 -8.58
N MET A 36 8.86 -7.29 -8.53
CA MET A 36 8.86 -6.19 -9.49
C MET A 36 10.25 -5.92 -10.06
N MET A 37 11.19 -6.87 -9.95
CA MET A 37 12.58 -6.72 -10.38
C MET A 37 12.68 -6.19 -11.81
N ASN A 38 13.63 -5.28 -12.01
CA ASN A 38 13.94 -4.67 -13.31
C ASN A 38 12.74 -3.94 -13.95
N ASN A 39 11.92 -3.29 -13.13
CA ASN A 39 11.00 -2.22 -13.54
C ASN A 39 11.58 -0.85 -13.15
N GLU A 40 11.24 0.21 -13.88
CA GLU A 40 11.72 1.58 -13.58
C GLU A 40 11.28 2.06 -12.18
N ALA A 41 10.08 1.66 -11.76
CA ALA A 41 9.50 1.90 -10.45
C ALA A 41 10.15 1.09 -9.30
N ALA A 42 11.01 0.11 -9.63
CA ALA A 42 11.68 -0.78 -8.69
C ALA A 42 13.21 -0.68 -8.88
N PRO A 43 13.83 0.43 -8.44
CA PRO A 43 15.27 0.64 -8.57
C PRO A 43 16.06 -0.43 -7.81
N SER A 44 17.07 -0.99 -8.46
CA SER A 44 17.98 -2.00 -7.94
C SER A 44 19.29 -2.00 -8.73
N TYR A 45 20.29 -2.77 -8.30
CA TYR A 45 21.53 -2.91 -9.07
C TYR A 45 21.29 -3.42 -10.51
N PHE A 46 20.19 -4.13 -10.78
CA PHE A 46 19.86 -4.63 -12.12
C PHE A 46 19.55 -3.52 -13.14
N ASN A 47 19.04 -2.37 -12.69
CA ASN A 47 18.64 -1.25 -13.55
C ASN A 47 19.39 0.05 -13.21
N GLY A 48 20.57 -0.06 -12.58
CA GLY A 48 21.42 1.08 -12.25
C GLY A 48 20.98 1.88 -11.02
N GLY A 49 20.04 1.36 -10.24
CA GLY A 49 19.64 1.93 -8.96
C GLY A 49 20.70 1.73 -7.87
N SER A 50 20.82 2.73 -7.01
CA SER A 50 21.65 2.68 -5.79
C SER A 50 20.97 1.88 -4.67
N LEU A 51 21.76 1.44 -3.69
CA LEU A 51 21.25 0.78 -2.47
C LEU A 51 20.21 1.63 -1.73
N THR A 52 20.44 2.95 -1.67
CA THR A 52 19.52 3.88 -1.02
C THR A 52 18.17 3.93 -1.74
N GLN A 53 18.17 3.98 -3.08
CA GLN A 53 16.94 3.95 -3.87
C GLN A 53 16.20 2.62 -3.72
N TYR A 54 16.92 1.49 -3.72
CA TYR A 54 16.31 0.19 -3.47
C TYR A 54 15.67 0.13 -2.07
N THR A 55 16.36 0.68 -1.06
CA THR A 55 15.85 0.72 0.32
C THR A 55 14.60 1.58 0.44
N ASP A 56 14.56 2.75 -0.20
CA ASP A 56 13.40 3.65 -0.26
C ASP A 56 12.20 2.97 -0.93
N TYR A 57 12.40 2.36 -2.09
CA TYR A 57 11.41 1.54 -2.79
C TYR A 57 10.86 0.42 -1.89
N ARG A 58 11.75 -0.36 -1.27
CA ARG A 58 11.37 -1.50 -0.42
C ARG A 58 10.56 -1.05 0.79
N GLN A 59 11.03 -0.05 1.52
CA GLN A 59 10.31 0.49 2.67
C GLN A 59 8.94 1.05 2.25
N TYR A 60 8.85 1.72 1.10
CA TYR A 60 7.57 2.18 0.58
C TYR A 60 6.61 1.01 0.34
N VAL A 61 7.00 0.00 -0.45
CA VAL A 61 6.12 -1.14 -0.77
C VAL A 61 5.69 -1.89 0.49
N VAL A 62 6.62 -2.19 1.40
CA VAL A 62 6.35 -2.88 2.67
C VAL A 62 5.38 -2.08 3.54
N SER A 63 5.47 -0.75 3.55
CA SER A 63 4.54 0.09 4.31
C SER A 63 3.10 0.02 3.78
N GLN A 64 2.91 -0.14 2.46
CA GLN A 64 1.59 -0.14 1.84
C GLN A 64 0.94 -1.53 1.75
N LEU A 65 1.75 -2.60 1.80
CA LEU A 65 1.30 -4.00 1.73
C LEU A 65 1.56 -4.74 3.05
N PRO A 66 0.73 -4.53 4.09
CA PRO A 66 0.99 -5.02 5.44
C PRO A 66 0.98 -6.54 5.59
N GLY A 67 0.45 -7.29 4.62
CA GLY A 67 0.43 -8.76 4.60
C GLY A 67 1.56 -9.41 3.80
N LEU A 68 2.43 -8.61 3.17
CA LEU A 68 3.51 -9.10 2.30
C LEU A 68 4.59 -9.80 3.13
N GLU A 69 5.03 -10.97 2.66
CA GLU A 69 6.04 -11.84 3.27
C GLU A 69 7.34 -11.82 2.47
N PHE A 70 7.27 -11.70 1.14
CA PHE A 70 8.45 -11.57 0.28
C PHE A 70 8.27 -10.42 -0.71
N LEU A 71 9.30 -9.59 -0.82
CA LEU A 71 9.42 -8.58 -1.88
C LEU A 71 10.68 -8.87 -2.68
N ASP A 72 10.47 -9.04 -3.99
CA ASP A 72 11.48 -9.47 -4.94
C ASP A 72 12.09 -10.81 -4.55
N ASP A 73 13.37 -10.84 -4.22
CA ASP A 73 14.16 -12.03 -3.88
C ASP A 73 14.38 -12.19 -2.37
N THR A 74 13.82 -11.32 -1.55
CA THR A 74 14.12 -11.25 -0.10
C THR A 74 12.88 -11.22 0.79
N GLU A 75 12.96 -11.92 1.92
CA GLU A 75 11.92 -11.95 2.96
C GLU A 75 11.73 -10.57 3.61
N VAL A 76 10.49 -10.21 3.91
CA VAL A 76 10.12 -9.00 4.64
C VAL A 76 10.23 -9.24 6.14
N LEU A 77 11.28 -8.71 6.76
CA LEU A 77 11.51 -8.87 8.20
C LEU A 77 10.62 -7.94 9.04
N GLU A 78 10.27 -8.34 10.26
CA GLU A 78 9.42 -7.50 11.12
C GLU A 78 10.10 -6.18 11.50
N GLN A 79 11.43 -6.18 11.65
CA GLN A 79 12.20 -4.97 11.94
C GLN A 79 12.07 -3.92 10.82
N GLU A 80 12.20 -4.32 9.56
CA GLU A 80 12.01 -3.40 8.44
C GLU A 80 10.54 -2.98 8.31
N ARG A 81 9.58 -3.85 8.64
CA ARG A 81 8.16 -3.50 8.65
C ARG A 81 7.85 -2.39 9.66
N VAL A 82 8.45 -2.45 10.85
CA VAL A 82 8.35 -1.39 11.86
C VAL A 82 8.94 -0.08 11.35
N GLN A 83 10.12 -0.13 10.70
CA GLN A 83 10.77 1.06 10.14
C GLN A 83 9.94 1.67 9.01
N ALA A 84 9.52 0.86 8.04
CA ALA A 84 8.69 1.26 6.90
C ALA A 84 7.41 1.98 7.34
N ARG A 85 6.71 1.47 8.37
CA ARG A 85 5.51 2.12 8.93
C ARG A 85 5.79 3.45 9.63
N ARG A 86 7.00 3.65 10.16
CA ARG A 86 7.42 4.93 10.77
C ARG A 86 7.75 5.95 9.69
N THR A 87 8.47 5.53 8.64
CA THR A 87 8.90 6.38 7.52
C THR A 87 7.71 6.79 6.66
N TYR A 88 6.90 5.82 6.24
CA TYR A 88 5.74 6.03 5.37
C TYR A 88 4.46 5.77 6.15
N ARG A 89 3.66 6.83 6.31
CA ARG A 89 2.28 6.65 6.76
C ARG A 89 1.51 5.93 5.66
N LEU A 90 0.80 4.87 6.03
CA LEU A 90 -0.22 4.26 5.17
C LEU A 90 -1.11 5.37 4.64
N GLN A 91 -1.12 5.55 3.31
CA GLN A 91 -2.01 6.51 2.68
C GLN A 91 -3.43 5.97 2.86
N GLN A 92 -4.11 6.43 3.91
CA GLN A 92 -5.52 6.15 4.08
C GLN A 92 -6.23 6.75 2.88
N SER A 93 -6.79 5.89 2.02
CA SER A 93 -7.64 6.31 0.93
C SER A 93 -8.68 7.31 1.47
N HIS A 94 -8.68 8.50 0.89
CA HIS A 94 -9.51 9.65 1.29
C HIS A 94 -11.03 9.37 1.23
N SER A 95 -11.44 8.19 0.77
CA SER A 95 -12.82 7.71 0.74
C SER A 95 -13.44 7.55 2.15
N SER A 96 -12.64 7.25 3.16
CA SER A 96 -13.10 7.03 4.53
C SER A 96 -13.43 8.32 5.31
N ARG A 97 -12.81 9.46 4.98
CA ARG A 97 -13.12 10.76 5.60
C ARG A 97 -14.47 11.33 5.18
N ARG A 98 -14.89 11.17 3.91
CA ARG A 98 -16.21 11.65 3.44
C ARG A 98 -17.38 10.94 4.13
N ARG A 99 -17.31 9.63 4.33
CA ARG A 99 -18.40 8.87 4.98
C ARG A 99 -18.62 9.26 6.44
N LYS A 100 -17.55 9.58 7.18
CA LYS A 100 -17.64 9.94 8.60
C LYS A 100 -18.23 11.34 8.82
N ASP A 101 -17.99 12.27 7.89
CA ASP A 101 -18.55 13.64 7.94
C ASP A 101 -20.06 13.63 7.60
N GLU A 102 -20.47 12.88 6.59
CA GLU A 102 -21.89 12.70 6.23
C GLU A 102 -22.71 12.05 7.37
N SER A 103 -22.20 11.00 8.02
CA SER A 103 -22.88 10.38 9.16
C SER A 103 -23.02 11.34 10.36
N ARG A 104 -22.02 12.19 10.63
CA ARG A 104 -22.07 13.20 11.70
C ARG A 104 -23.11 14.29 11.41
N LYS A 105 -23.21 14.74 10.15
CA LYS A 105 -24.25 15.71 9.74
C LYS A 105 -25.66 15.13 9.88
N HIS A 106 -25.85 13.86 9.53
CA HIS A 106 -27.15 13.19 9.68
C HIS A 106 -27.56 13.07 11.16
N THR A 107 -26.65 12.66 12.05
CA THR A 107 -26.93 12.57 13.49
C THR A 107 -27.25 13.94 14.12
N HIS A 108 -26.58 15.00 13.67
CA HIS A 108 -26.85 16.35 14.18
C HIS A 108 -28.21 16.91 13.73
N ARG A 109 -28.67 16.55 12.52
CA ARG A 109 -30.00 16.94 12.02
C ARG A 109 -31.12 16.23 12.77
N LEU A 110 -30.99 14.93 13.03
CA LEU A 110 -32.00 14.16 13.79
C LEU A 110 -32.15 14.64 15.25
N LYS A 111 -31.07 15.08 15.90
CA LYS A 111 -31.15 15.63 17.25
C LYS A 111 -31.88 16.97 17.34
N LYS A 112 -31.79 17.84 16.32
CA LYS A 112 -32.50 19.14 16.30
C LYS A 112 -34.01 18.99 16.12
N SER A 113 -34.47 17.93 15.46
CA SER A 113 -35.90 17.69 15.20
C SER A 113 -36.68 17.22 16.43
N ASN A 114 -35.99 16.68 17.45
CA ASN A 114 -36.61 16.10 18.64
C ASN A 114 -36.64 17.04 19.87
N THR A 115 -36.40 18.35 19.69
CA THR A 115 -36.32 19.33 20.79
C THR A 115 -37.32 20.47 20.64
N VAL A 116 -38.49 20.22 20.04
CA VAL A 116 -39.59 21.18 20.03
C VAL A 116 -40.80 20.53 20.70
N ILE A 117 -40.98 20.84 21.99
CA ILE A 117 -42.25 20.80 22.73
C ILE A 117 -42.43 22.21 23.30
#